data_AF-A0A9P7NHK4-F1
#
_entry.id   AF-A0A9P7NHK4-F1
#
_cell.length_a   1.000
_cell.length_b   1.000
_cell.length_c   1.000
_cell.angle_alpha   90.00
_cell.angle_beta   90.00
_cell.angle_gamma   90.00
#
_symmetry.space_group_name_H-M   'P 1'
#
loop_
_entity.id
_entity.type
_entity.pdbx_description
1 polymer ?
#
loop_
_entity_poly.entity_id
_entity_poly.type
_entity_poly.pdbx_seq_one_letter_code
_entity_poly.pdbx_strand_id
1 'polypeptide(L)'
;MDYFSRRLLFGRFEEYEVNAAFFSLFDPWEVEAIGCIELFFMAKYNLLCKEVMWDFSYRNPKFLQHDGILFPFDPVTFAECQSLDHDLMRESHIEEHLSLGLRRTAHMLTINNHDKLILQIDKNFMDSRMSHTVRDVISHTAQFDRWRSRDRYPNPRDEWQLNRPAMQFMRDTVPLSGPPFAWVALWREKYANIYGDLVPQPLQDMGYVMWDADRWPKGAQELISRYWIDSPDMVENIKAIWNWSPLEDE
;
A
#
# COMPACT_ATOMS: atom_id res chain seq x y z
N MET A 1 31.76 10.52 3.40
CA MET A 1 30.58 9.67 3.61
C MET A 1 29.38 10.58 3.64
N ASP A 2 28.48 10.40 2.68
CA ASP A 2 27.21 11.10 2.62
C ASP A 2 26.30 10.68 3.79
N TYR A 3 25.36 11.56 4.16
CA TYR A 3 24.36 11.37 5.21
C TYR A 3 23.60 10.05 5.04
N PHE A 4 23.24 9.71 3.79
CA PHE A 4 22.56 8.45 3.46
C PHE A 4 23.43 7.22 3.78
N SER A 5 24.73 7.30 3.49
CA SER A 5 25.71 6.23 3.83
C SER A 5 25.88 6.03 5.33
N ARG A 6 25.66 7.08 6.14
CA ARG A 6 25.69 6.97 7.61
C ARG A 6 24.42 6.32 8.15
N ARG A 7 23.23 6.63 7.64
CA ARG A 7 21.99 5.98 8.09
C ARG A 7 21.88 4.51 7.69
N LEU A 8 22.45 4.11 6.56
CA LEU A 8 22.63 2.69 6.19
C LEU A 8 23.37 1.88 7.27
N LEU A 9 24.26 2.52 8.03
CA LEU A 9 25.00 1.88 9.13
C LEU A 9 24.21 1.79 10.45
N PHE A 10 23.21 2.65 10.64
CA PHE A 10 22.41 2.73 11.87
C PHE A 10 21.00 2.12 11.72
N GLY A 11 20.58 1.78 10.51
CA GLY A 11 19.38 0.96 10.24
C GLY A 11 18.05 1.65 10.52
N ARG A 12 18.00 2.98 10.61
CA ARG A 12 16.76 3.75 10.74
C ARG A 12 16.66 4.76 9.61
N PHE A 13 15.63 4.60 8.79
CA PHE A 13 15.27 5.50 7.71
C PHE A 13 13.87 6.02 7.97
N GLU A 14 13.64 7.30 7.72
CA GLU A 14 12.27 7.80 7.61
C GLU A 14 11.65 7.29 6.29
N GLU A 15 10.33 7.23 6.22
CA GLU A 15 9.58 6.73 5.06
C GLU A 15 9.98 7.47 3.78
N TYR A 16 10.10 8.80 3.83
CA TYR A 16 10.49 9.61 2.67
C TYR A 16 11.94 9.36 2.22
N GLU A 17 12.83 8.93 3.13
CA GLU A 17 14.21 8.58 2.78
C GLU A 17 14.24 7.24 2.03
N VAL A 18 13.42 6.28 2.46
CA VAL A 18 13.23 5.01 1.73
C VAL A 18 12.59 5.29 0.37
N ASN A 19 11.60 6.17 0.30
CA ASN A 19 10.97 6.57 -0.96
C ASN A 19 11.99 7.19 -1.93
N ALA A 20 12.76 8.17 -1.45
CA ALA A 20 13.79 8.86 -2.23
C ALA A 20 14.89 7.91 -2.73
N ALA A 21 15.27 6.91 -1.92
CA ALA A 21 16.38 6.03 -2.26
C ALA A 21 15.99 4.79 -3.08
N PHE A 22 14.78 4.27 -2.87
CA PHE A 22 14.32 3.04 -3.50
C PHE A 22 13.25 3.31 -4.56
N PHE A 23 12.12 3.91 -4.18
CA PHE A 23 10.99 4.09 -5.10
C PHE A 23 11.27 5.11 -6.20
N SER A 24 12.17 6.07 -5.95
CA SER A 24 12.61 7.00 -7.00
C SER A 24 13.49 6.36 -8.07
N LEU A 25 13.85 5.06 -7.96
CA LEU A 25 14.49 4.31 -9.04
C LEU A 25 13.50 3.88 -10.13
N PHE A 26 12.25 3.67 -9.73
CA PHE A 26 11.16 3.22 -10.60
C PHE A 26 10.41 4.40 -11.22
N ASP A 27 9.72 4.13 -12.32
CA ASP A 27 8.75 5.06 -12.87
C ASP A 27 7.46 5.06 -12.02
N PRO A 28 6.72 6.18 -11.97
CA PRO A 28 5.63 6.34 -11.01
C PRO A 28 4.49 5.33 -11.21
N TRP A 29 4.24 4.88 -12.45
CA TRP A 29 3.29 3.80 -12.72
C TRP A 29 3.76 2.43 -12.22
N GLU A 30 5.07 2.19 -12.16
CA GLU A 30 5.62 0.95 -11.59
C GLU A 30 5.46 0.96 -10.07
N VAL A 31 5.72 2.11 -9.43
CA VAL A 31 5.49 2.31 -7.99
C VAL A 31 4.01 2.09 -7.66
N GLU A 32 3.12 2.69 -8.45
CA GLU A 32 1.68 2.48 -8.30
C GLU A 32 1.27 1.02 -8.45
N ALA A 33 1.84 0.31 -9.43
CA ALA A 33 1.56 -1.11 -9.64
C ALA A 33 1.98 -1.96 -8.42
N ILE A 34 3.12 -1.63 -7.78
CA ILE A 34 3.55 -2.27 -6.53
C ILE A 34 2.51 -2.02 -5.43
N GLY A 35 2.08 -0.77 -5.24
CA GLY A 35 1.07 -0.40 -4.24
C GLY A 35 -0.28 -1.11 -4.47
N CYS A 36 -0.75 -1.16 -5.73
CA CYS A 36 -1.98 -1.87 -6.09
C CYS A 36 -1.91 -3.37 -5.75
N ILE A 37 -0.77 -4.01 -5.98
CA ILE A 37 -0.56 -5.43 -5.64
C ILE A 37 -0.54 -5.62 -4.13
N GLU A 38 0.20 -4.78 -3.38
CA GLU A 38 0.24 -4.85 -1.92
C GLU A 38 -1.18 -4.75 -1.34
N LEU A 39 -1.94 -3.76 -1.79
CA LEU A 39 -3.31 -3.51 -1.39
C LEU A 39 -4.26 -4.69 -1.70
N PHE A 40 -4.11 -5.31 -2.87
CA PHE A 40 -4.86 -6.52 -3.21
C PHE A 40 -4.55 -7.67 -2.23
N PHE A 41 -3.27 -7.91 -1.95
CA PHE A 41 -2.87 -8.94 -0.99
C PHE A 41 -3.30 -8.61 0.44
N MET A 42 -3.28 -7.33 0.82
CA MET A 42 -3.81 -6.81 2.09
C MET A 42 -5.28 -7.18 2.24
N ALA A 43 -6.10 -6.88 1.22
CA ALA A 43 -7.52 -7.23 1.21
C ALA A 43 -7.74 -8.75 1.30
N LYS A 44 -6.95 -9.56 0.59
CA LYS A 44 -7.05 -11.02 0.63
C LYS A 44 -6.64 -11.59 2.00
N TYR A 45 -5.54 -11.12 2.57
CA TYR A 45 -5.08 -11.56 3.87
C TYR A 45 -6.05 -11.16 4.99
N ASN A 46 -6.62 -9.96 4.90
CA ASN A 46 -7.65 -9.50 5.82
C ASN A 46 -8.88 -10.44 5.84
N LEU A 47 -9.30 -10.94 4.68
CA LEU A 47 -10.39 -11.92 4.60
C LEU A 47 -10.02 -13.24 5.30
N LEU A 48 -8.78 -13.73 5.14
CA LEU A 48 -8.30 -14.92 5.87
C LEU A 48 -8.30 -14.69 7.38
N CYS A 49 -7.81 -13.54 7.84
CA CYS A 49 -7.83 -13.20 9.25
C CYS A 49 -9.27 -13.22 9.78
N LYS A 50 -10.22 -12.57 9.09
CA LYS A 50 -11.64 -12.56 9.50
C LYS A 50 -12.24 -13.96 9.64
N GLU A 51 -11.84 -14.91 8.80
CA GLU A 51 -12.31 -16.30 8.85
C GLU A 51 -11.91 -16.99 10.16
N VAL A 52 -10.71 -16.71 10.67
CA VAL A 52 -10.16 -17.35 11.88
C VAL A 52 -10.20 -16.46 13.12
N MET A 53 -10.57 -15.18 13.02
CA MET A 53 -10.52 -14.25 14.16
C MET A 53 -11.31 -14.75 15.38
N TRP A 54 -12.43 -15.44 15.13
CA TRP A 54 -13.21 -16.04 16.22
C TRP A 54 -12.41 -17.08 17.03
N ASP A 55 -11.47 -17.78 16.40
CA ASP A 55 -10.61 -18.75 17.05
C ASP A 55 -9.54 -18.13 17.95
N PHE A 56 -9.27 -16.84 17.80
CA PHE A 56 -8.36 -16.09 18.67
C PHE A 56 -9.11 -15.23 19.69
N SER A 57 -10.44 -15.17 19.61
CA SER A 57 -11.23 -14.37 20.53
C SER A 57 -11.24 -14.97 21.94
N TYR A 58 -10.99 -14.15 22.95
CA TYR A 58 -11.16 -14.55 24.37
C TYR A 58 -12.61 -14.97 24.69
N ARG A 59 -13.59 -14.57 23.85
CA ARG A 59 -15.00 -14.97 23.98
C ARG A 59 -15.27 -16.36 23.42
N ASN A 60 -14.30 -16.97 22.75
CA ASN A 60 -14.44 -18.31 22.22
C ASN A 60 -14.56 -19.31 23.40
N PRO A 61 -15.61 -20.15 23.43
CA PRO A 61 -15.82 -21.10 24.52
C PRO A 61 -14.65 -22.04 24.81
N LYS A 62 -13.77 -22.28 23.81
CA LYS A 62 -12.55 -23.09 24.02
C LYS A 62 -11.58 -22.51 25.04
N PHE A 63 -11.71 -21.21 25.36
CA PHE A 63 -10.90 -20.52 26.36
C PHE A 63 -11.64 -20.30 27.70
N LEU A 64 -12.91 -20.73 27.82
CA LEU A 64 -13.67 -20.68 29.07
C LEU A 64 -13.38 -21.95 29.88
N GLN A 65 -12.82 -21.84 31.08
CA GLN A 65 -12.79 -22.97 32.01
C GLN A 65 -14.17 -23.25 32.61
N HIS A 66 -14.35 -24.46 33.15
CA HIS A 66 -15.60 -24.92 33.78
C HIS A 66 -16.08 -24.07 34.97
N ASP A 67 -15.19 -23.27 35.55
CA ASP A 67 -15.39 -22.33 36.66
C ASP A 67 -15.49 -20.86 36.21
N GLY A 68 -15.51 -20.60 34.90
CA GLY A 68 -15.65 -19.26 34.32
C GLY A 68 -14.35 -18.44 34.29
N ILE A 69 -13.21 -19.04 34.63
CA ILE A 69 -11.90 -18.41 34.57
C ILE A 69 -11.31 -18.61 33.16
N LEU A 70 -10.78 -17.56 32.53
CA LEU A 70 -10.11 -17.65 31.23
C LEU A 70 -8.76 -18.38 31.39
N PHE A 71 -8.36 -19.20 30.40
CA PHE A 71 -7.09 -19.94 30.42
C PHE A 71 -5.89 -19.03 30.83
N PRO A 72 -4.95 -19.52 31.66
CA PRO A 72 -3.72 -18.80 31.98
C PRO A 72 -2.73 -18.97 30.82
N PHE A 73 -2.97 -18.30 29.70
CA PHE A 73 -1.92 -18.07 28.70
C PHE A 73 -1.12 -16.80 29.07
N ASP A 74 0.16 -16.80 28.71
CA ASP A 74 1.22 -15.86 29.10
C ASP A 74 0.74 -14.39 29.18
N PRO A 75 0.95 -13.65 30.30
CA PRO A 75 0.34 -12.34 30.54
C PRO A 75 0.71 -11.24 29.54
N VAL A 76 1.73 -11.45 28.70
CA VAL A 76 2.19 -10.44 27.73
C VAL A 76 1.26 -10.38 26.51
N THR A 77 0.72 -11.51 26.05
CA THR A 77 -0.16 -11.55 24.85
C THR A 77 -1.58 -11.04 25.15
N PHE A 78 -2.00 -11.09 26.41
CA PHE A 78 -3.38 -10.78 26.81
C PHE A 78 -3.63 -9.30 27.11
N ALA A 79 -2.63 -8.56 27.59
CA ALA A 79 -2.76 -7.13 27.91
C ALA A 79 -2.87 -6.24 26.65
N GLU A 80 -2.23 -6.65 25.55
CA GLU A 80 -2.31 -5.97 24.26
C GLU A 80 -3.67 -6.23 23.56
N CYS A 81 -4.20 -7.45 23.66
CA CYS A 81 -5.55 -7.78 23.17
C CYS A 81 -6.70 -7.14 23.99
N GLN A 82 -6.45 -6.70 25.22
CA GLN A 82 -7.47 -6.06 26.07
C GLN A 82 -7.68 -4.57 25.77
N SER A 83 -6.70 -3.89 25.18
CA SER A 83 -6.65 -2.42 25.14
C SER A 83 -6.66 -1.82 23.73
N LEU A 84 -6.25 -2.58 22.72
CA LEU A 84 -6.38 -2.15 21.34
C LEU A 84 -7.66 -2.72 20.74
N ASP A 85 -8.41 -1.85 20.06
CA ASP A 85 -9.52 -2.24 19.21
C ASP A 85 -9.09 -3.43 18.35
N HIS A 86 -9.88 -4.51 18.31
CA HIS A 86 -9.56 -5.71 17.53
C HIS A 86 -9.23 -5.36 16.07
N ASP A 87 -9.76 -4.25 15.59
CA ASP A 87 -9.49 -3.68 14.27
C ASP A 87 -8.10 -3.04 14.12
N LEU A 88 -7.56 -2.37 15.15
CA LEU A 88 -6.24 -1.74 15.11
C LEU A 88 -5.09 -2.75 15.17
N MET A 89 -5.22 -3.79 16.00
CA MET A 89 -4.26 -4.91 15.98
C MET A 89 -4.33 -5.65 14.63
N ARG A 90 -5.55 -5.82 14.09
CA ARG A 90 -5.73 -6.50 12.81
C ARG A 90 -5.02 -5.76 11.67
N GLU A 91 -5.10 -4.44 11.61
CA GLU A 91 -4.43 -3.65 10.57
C GLU A 91 -2.90 -3.74 10.66
N SER A 92 -2.31 -3.51 11.85
CA SER A 92 -0.85 -3.57 12.03
C SER A 92 -0.27 -4.96 11.74
N HIS A 93 -1.00 -6.03 12.07
CA HIS A 93 -0.58 -7.40 11.78
C HIS A 93 -0.69 -7.78 10.31
N ILE A 94 -1.67 -7.24 9.57
CA ILE A 94 -1.77 -7.46 8.13
C ILE A 94 -0.55 -6.85 7.43
N GLU A 95 -0.26 -5.61 7.76
CA GLU A 95 0.85 -4.81 7.22
C GLU A 95 2.22 -5.44 7.45
N GLU A 96 2.46 -5.90 8.67
CA GLU A 96 3.65 -6.65 9.03
C GLU A 96 3.77 -7.96 8.25
N HIS A 97 2.67 -8.69 8.09
CA HIS A 97 2.70 -9.95 7.37
C HIS A 97 3.05 -9.77 5.89
N LEU A 98 2.51 -8.73 5.25
CA LEU A 98 2.85 -8.39 3.86
C LEU A 98 4.34 -8.05 3.71
N SER A 99 4.93 -7.42 4.73
CA SER A 99 6.35 -7.11 4.77
C SER A 99 7.26 -8.35 4.78
N LEU A 100 6.74 -9.52 5.19
CA LEU A 100 7.45 -10.82 5.10
C LEU A 100 7.47 -11.39 3.67
N GLY A 101 6.81 -10.71 2.73
CA GLY A 101 6.86 -10.98 1.30
C GLY A 101 5.68 -11.78 0.76
N LEU A 102 5.31 -11.46 -0.48
CA LEU A 102 4.14 -12.01 -1.17
C LEU A 102 4.11 -13.54 -1.26
N ARG A 103 5.27 -14.21 -1.27
CA ARG A 103 5.34 -15.68 -1.31
C ARG A 103 4.67 -16.32 -0.10
N ARG A 104 4.82 -15.73 1.08
CA ARG A 104 4.26 -16.26 2.33
C ARG A 104 2.74 -16.06 2.35
N THR A 105 2.28 -14.87 1.99
CA THR A 105 0.85 -14.56 1.87
C THR A 105 0.15 -15.42 0.82
N ALA A 106 0.78 -15.59 -0.36
CA ALA A 106 0.28 -16.47 -1.41
C ALA A 106 0.16 -17.93 -0.95
N HIS A 107 1.13 -18.42 -0.16
CA HIS A 107 1.04 -19.77 0.41
C HIS A 107 -0.15 -19.91 1.36
N MET A 108 -0.39 -18.93 2.24
CA MET A 108 -1.51 -18.98 3.18
C MET A 108 -2.86 -18.99 2.48
N LEU A 109 -3.00 -18.26 1.38
CA LEU A 109 -4.21 -18.28 0.54
C LEU A 109 -4.50 -19.66 -0.09
N THR A 110 -3.56 -20.60 -0.08
CA THR A 110 -3.76 -21.98 -0.56
C THR A 110 -4.16 -22.97 0.55
N ILE A 111 -4.18 -22.54 1.81
CA ILE A 111 -4.49 -23.41 2.95
C ILE A 111 -6.00 -23.54 3.09
N ASN A 112 -6.55 -24.69 2.69
CA ASN A 112 -7.99 -24.97 2.80
C ASN A 112 -8.40 -25.63 4.12
N ASN A 113 -7.44 -25.92 5.01
CA ASN A 113 -7.72 -26.56 6.30
C ASN A 113 -7.71 -25.51 7.40
N HIS A 114 -8.84 -25.35 8.09
CA HIS A 114 -9.05 -24.34 9.12
C HIS A 114 -8.02 -24.39 10.25
N ASP A 115 -7.77 -25.58 10.81
CA ASP A 115 -6.81 -25.75 11.92
C ASP A 115 -5.37 -25.41 11.49
N LYS A 116 -5.00 -25.79 10.25
CA LYS A 116 -3.70 -25.41 9.68
C LYS A 116 -3.60 -23.90 9.46
N LEU A 117 -4.69 -23.25 9.04
CA LEU A 117 -4.73 -21.81 8.84
C LEU A 117 -4.56 -21.08 10.18
N ILE A 118 -5.27 -21.51 11.23
CA ILE A 118 -5.12 -21.00 12.60
C ILE A 118 -3.65 -21.12 13.04
N LEU A 119 -3.04 -22.30 12.94
CA LEU A 119 -1.65 -22.51 13.36
C LEU A 119 -0.64 -21.63 12.61
N GLN A 120 -0.86 -21.40 11.31
CA GLN A 120 0.01 -20.53 10.52
C GLN A 120 -0.17 -19.06 10.88
N ILE A 121 -1.40 -18.61 11.10
CA ILE A 121 -1.68 -17.25 11.55
C ILE A 121 -1.10 -17.01 12.96
N ASP A 122 -1.30 -17.95 13.88
CA ASP A 122 -0.74 -17.91 15.25
C ASP A 122 0.79 -17.82 15.25
N LYS A 123 1.45 -18.66 14.44
CA LYS A 123 2.90 -18.62 14.28
C LYS A 123 3.41 -17.28 13.75
N ASN A 124 2.63 -16.63 12.90
CA ASN A 124 3.01 -15.33 12.32
C ASN A 124 2.83 -14.19 13.32
N PHE A 125 1.82 -14.24 14.20
CA PHE A 125 1.65 -13.24 15.27
C PHE A 125 2.88 -13.16 16.19
N MET A 126 3.55 -14.29 16.42
CA MET A 126 4.71 -14.37 17.32
C MET A 126 6.04 -13.91 16.70
N ASP A 127 6.10 -13.69 15.38
CA ASP A 127 7.32 -13.32 14.64
C ASP A 127 7.39 -11.81 14.34
N SER A 128 6.62 -11.02 15.10
CA SER A 128 6.44 -9.59 14.84
C SER A 128 7.74 -8.80 14.99
N ARG A 129 8.11 -8.08 13.92
CA ARG A 129 9.12 -7.02 13.90
C ARG A 129 8.51 -5.81 13.21
N MET A 130 8.33 -4.73 13.98
CA MET A 130 7.92 -3.43 13.45
C MET A 130 8.82 -3.03 12.26
N SER A 131 8.23 -2.97 11.07
CA SER A 131 8.86 -2.49 9.83
C SER A 131 7.96 -1.45 9.20
N HIS A 132 8.54 -0.46 8.54
CA HIS A 132 7.80 0.40 7.61
C HIS A 132 7.21 -0.47 6.50
N THR A 133 5.94 -0.28 6.20
CA THR A 133 5.24 -0.95 5.10
C THR A 133 5.54 -0.26 3.78
N VAL A 134 5.22 -0.90 2.65
CA VAL A 134 5.33 -0.18 1.37
C VAL A 134 4.32 0.98 1.34
N ARG A 135 3.14 0.82 1.93
CA ARG A 135 2.14 1.88 2.10
C ARG A 135 2.68 3.11 2.83
N ASP A 136 3.38 2.92 3.95
CA ASP A 136 4.00 4.02 4.70
C ASP A 136 4.97 4.82 3.81
N VAL A 137 5.77 4.10 3.01
CA VAL A 137 6.78 4.67 2.13
C VAL A 137 6.19 5.37 0.92
N ILE A 138 5.06 4.91 0.39
CA ILE A 138 4.34 5.56 -0.73
C ILE A 138 3.21 6.48 -0.26
N SER A 139 3.12 6.75 1.05
CA SER A 139 2.09 7.59 1.62
C SER A 139 2.16 9.04 1.13
N HIS A 140 1.06 9.78 1.31
CA HIS A 140 1.00 11.21 1.06
C HIS A 140 2.10 11.95 1.84
N THR A 141 2.28 11.62 3.13
CA THR A 141 3.29 12.22 4.00
C THR A 141 4.69 11.96 3.48
N ALA A 142 5.02 10.72 3.12
CA ALA A 142 6.34 10.36 2.60
C ALA A 142 6.64 11.07 1.28
N GLN A 143 5.67 11.15 0.37
CA GLN A 143 5.83 11.86 -0.90
C GLN A 143 5.97 13.38 -0.71
N PHE A 144 5.22 13.97 0.22
CA PHE A 144 5.30 15.39 0.55
C PHE A 144 6.66 15.73 1.18
N ASP A 145 7.14 14.94 2.13
CA ASP A 145 8.43 15.16 2.79
C ASP A 145 9.61 14.93 1.83
N ARG A 146 9.47 13.97 0.91
CA ARG A 146 10.39 13.80 -0.22
C ARG A 146 10.43 15.04 -1.09
N TRP A 147 9.27 15.55 -1.50
CA TRP A 147 9.17 16.77 -2.31
C TRP A 147 9.78 17.99 -1.61
N ARG A 148 9.53 18.18 -0.31
CA ARG A 148 10.14 19.25 0.50
C ARG A 148 11.65 19.08 0.67
N SER A 149 12.14 17.85 0.58
CA SER A 149 13.55 17.51 0.69
C SER A 149 14.25 17.34 -0.66
N ARG A 150 13.63 17.78 -1.77
CA ARG A 150 14.20 17.66 -3.13
C ARG A 150 15.59 18.29 -3.30
N ASP A 151 15.90 19.32 -2.51
CA ASP A 151 17.23 19.94 -2.52
C ASP A 151 18.30 19.02 -1.92
N ARG A 152 17.89 18.09 -1.03
CA ARG A 152 18.77 17.06 -0.44
C ARG A 152 18.79 15.78 -1.27
N TYR A 153 17.66 15.43 -1.89
CA TYR A 153 17.51 14.24 -2.73
C TYR A 153 16.87 14.61 -4.07
N PRO A 154 17.66 15.11 -5.04
CA PRO A 154 17.15 15.48 -6.35
C PRO A 154 16.58 14.26 -7.08
N ASN A 155 15.35 14.36 -7.57
CA ASN A 155 14.72 13.33 -8.40
C ASN A 155 14.38 13.94 -9.78
N PRO A 156 14.98 13.47 -10.89
CA PRO A 156 14.67 13.97 -12.23
C PRO A 156 13.18 13.91 -12.58
N ARG A 157 12.44 12.95 -12.01
CA ARG A 157 11.01 12.78 -12.21
C ARG A 157 10.18 13.91 -11.60
N ASP A 158 10.66 14.52 -10.52
CA ASP A 158 10.02 15.70 -9.92
C ASP A 158 10.14 16.92 -10.83
N GLU A 159 11.29 17.08 -11.50
CA GLU A 159 11.50 18.15 -12.48
C GLU A 159 10.62 17.95 -13.72
N TRP A 160 10.45 16.70 -14.16
CA TRP A 160 9.56 16.37 -15.28
C TRP A 160 8.10 16.66 -14.93
N GLN A 161 7.67 16.33 -13.72
CA GLN A 161 6.33 16.66 -13.24
C GLN A 161 6.04 18.16 -13.27
N LEU A 162 7.02 19.03 -13.00
CA LEU A 162 6.81 20.48 -13.09
C LEU A 162 6.48 20.95 -14.52
N ASN A 163 7.10 20.31 -15.51
CA ASN A 163 6.89 20.64 -16.92
C ASN A 163 5.66 19.94 -17.52
N ARG A 164 5.12 18.91 -16.84
CA ARG A 164 3.96 18.10 -17.26
C ARG A 164 4.00 17.72 -18.75
N PRO A 165 5.12 17.13 -19.24
CA PRO A 165 5.20 16.72 -20.63
C PRO A 165 4.09 15.73 -20.98
N ALA A 166 3.66 15.76 -22.24
CA ALA A 166 2.67 14.81 -22.74
C ALA A 166 3.24 13.37 -22.68
N MET A 167 2.51 12.45 -22.07
CA MET A 167 2.79 11.03 -22.06
C MET A 167 2.09 10.37 -23.24
N GLN A 168 2.84 9.58 -24.01
CA GLN A 168 2.29 8.82 -25.13
C GLN A 168 2.15 7.36 -24.73
N PHE A 169 0.93 6.83 -24.84
CA PHE A 169 0.70 5.40 -24.77
C PHE A 169 1.11 4.75 -26.09
N MET A 170 1.99 3.75 -26.03
CA MET A 170 2.38 2.97 -27.22
C MET A 170 1.68 1.60 -27.26
N ARG A 171 1.84 0.83 -26.18
CA ARG A 171 1.27 -0.51 -25.98
C ARG A 171 1.58 -0.98 -24.57
N ASP A 172 0.75 -1.86 -24.02
CA ASP A 172 1.10 -2.60 -22.81
C ASP A 172 2.00 -3.77 -23.18
N THR A 173 3.13 -3.89 -22.48
CA THR A 173 4.15 -4.93 -22.72
C THR A 173 4.65 -5.50 -21.40
N VAL A 174 5.12 -6.74 -21.42
CA VAL A 174 5.79 -7.37 -20.29
C VAL A 174 7.19 -7.82 -20.74
N PRO A 175 8.28 -7.20 -20.26
CA PRO A 175 8.33 -6.04 -19.35
C PRO A 175 7.83 -4.74 -20.00
N LEU A 176 7.42 -3.77 -19.18
CA LEU A 176 6.89 -2.49 -19.65
C LEU A 176 7.98 -1.69 -20.39
N SER A 177 7.63 -1.14 -21.55
CA SER A 177 8.47 -0.20 -22.29
C SER A 177 8.08 1.28 -22.11
N GLY A 178 7.10 1.57 -21.25
CA GLY A 178 6.55 2.90 -21.03
C GLY A 178 5.33 2.87 -20.10
N PRO A 179 4.62 4.00 -19.93
CA PRO A 179 3.45 4.07 -19.06
C PRO A 179 2.32 3.20 -19.63
N PRO A 180 1.62 2.43 -18.78
CA PRO A 180 0.46 1.67 -19.20
C PRO A 180 -0.69 2.60 -19.59
N PHE A 181 -1.62 2.10 -20.41
CA PHE A 181 -2.73 2.93 -20.93
C PHE A 181 -3.51 3.62 -19.83
N ALA A 182 -3.82 2.89 -18.75
CA ALA A 182 -4.55 3.44 -17.62
C ALA A 182 -3.83 4.60 -16.94
N TRP A 183 -2.50 4.70 -17.02
CA TRP A 183 -1.72 5.73 -16.33
C TRP A 183 -1.80 7.02 -17.12
N VAL A 184 -1.67 6.86 -18.43
CA VAL A 184 -1.90 7.91 -19.42
C VAL A 184 -3.33 8.44 -19.28
N ALA A 185 -4.33 7.56 -19.18
CA ALA A 185 -5.73 7.95 -19.00
C ALA A 185 -6.00 8.63 -17.64
N LEU A 186 -5.44 8.08 -16.55
CA LEU A 186 -5.58 8.58 -15.17
C LEU A 186 -5.15 10.04 -15.05
N TRP A 187 -4.04 10.38 -15.70
CA TRP A 187 -3.41 11.69 -15.64
C TRP A 187 -3.66 12.55 -16.89
N ARG A 188 -4.68 12.21 -17.70
CA ARG A 188 -5.07 12.96 -18.91
C ARG A 188 -3.89 13.28 -19.83
N GLU A 189 -3.09 12.25 -20.12
CA GLU A 189 -1.91 12.32 -20.97
C GLU A 189 -0.81 13.25 -20.45
N LYS A 190 -0.86 13.74 -19.21
CA LYS A 190 0.20 14.58 -18.61
C LYS A 190 1.05 13.75 -17.66
N TYR A 191 2.36 13.93 -17.72
CA TYR A 191 3.26 13.23 -16.81
C TYR A 191 3.03 13.63 -15.35
N ALA A 192 2.84 12.62 -14.50
CA ALA A 192 2.68 12.75 -13.07
C ALA A 192 3.61 11.78 -12.34
N ASN A 193 4.42 12.30 -11.42
CA ASN A 193 5.21 11.55 -10.44
C ASN A 193 4.48 11.52 -9.08
N ILE A 194 3.19 11.15 -9.13
CA ILE A 194 2.25 11.10 -8.01
C ILE A 194 1.67 9.70 -7.97
N TYR A 195 1.75 9.00 -6.85
CA TYR A 195 1.30 7.59 -6.70
C TYR A 195 0.78 7.35 -5.28
N GLY A 196 0.44 6.11 -4.92
CA GLY A 196 0.07 5.70 -3.56
C GLY A 196 -1.15 6.46 -3.02
N ASP A 197 -1.08 6.95 -1.79
CA ASP A 197 -2.20 7.63 -1.11
C ASP A 197 -2.66 8.96 -1.77
N LEU A 198 -2.04 9.38 -2.86
CA LEU A 198 -2.50 10.52 -3.66
C LEU A 198 -3.34 10.10 -4.88
N VAL A 199 -3.43 8.80 -5.14
CA VAL A 199 -4.35 8.21 -6.13
C VAL A 199 -5.58 7.69 -5.37
N PRO A 200 -6.80 7.97 -5.83
CA PRO A 200 -8.02 7.50 -5.17
C PRO A 200 -8.01 5.99 -4.94
N GLN A 201 -8.32 5.57 -3.71
CA GLN A 201 -8.34 4.16 -3.32
C GLN A 201 -9.16 3.26 -4.28
N PRO A 202 -10.34 3.66 -4.80
CA PRO A 202 -11.07 2.83 -5.77
C PRO A 202 -10.31 2.59 -7.09
N LEU A 203 -9.43 3.51 -7.49
CA LEU A 203 -8.57 3.34 -8.67
C LEU A 203 -7.44 2.35 -8.35
N GLN A 204 -6.83 2.44 -7.17
CA GLN A 204 -5.83 1.46 -6.72
C GLN A 204 -6.42 0.05 -6.63
N ASP A 205 -7.64 -0.08 -6.10
CA ASP A 205 -8.38 -1.35 -6.00
C ASP A 205 -8.61 -2.00 -7.38
N MET A 206 -8.72 -1.20 -8.45
CA MET A 206 -8.86 -1.69 -9.81
C MET A 206 -7.51 -1.87 -10.52
N GLY A 207 -6.40 -1.41 -9.95
CA GLY A 207 -5.06 -1.39 -10.57
C GLY A 207 -4.67 -2.72 -11.19
N TYR A 208 -4.85 -3.83 -10.47
CA TYR A 208 -4.50 -5.16 -10.98
C TYR A 208 -5.31 -5.63 -12.20
N VAL A 209 -6.40 -4.94 -12.54
CA VAL A 209 -7.23 -5.19 -13.74
C VAL A 209 -7.02 -4.11 -14.79
N MET A 210 -7.02 -2.84 -14.39
CA MET A 210 -7.12 -1.70 -15.29
C MET A 210 -5.81 -1.35 -15.99
N TRP A 211 -4.65 -1.78 -15.47
CA TRP A 211 -3.35 -1.52 -16.10
C TRP A 211 -3.17 -2.19 -17.48
N ASP A 212 -4.04 -3.12 -17.87
CA ASP A 212 -4.04 -3.79 -19.17
C ASP A 212 -5.09 -3.15 -20.09
N ALA A 213 -4.65 -2.50 -21.17
CA ALA A 213 -5.49 -1.83 -22.16
C ALA A 213 -6.52 -2.78 -22.79
N ASP A 214 -6.19 -4.06 -22.95
CA ASP A 214 -7.13 -5.05 -23.51
C ASP A 214 -8.30 -5.34 -22.55
N ARG A 215 -8.13 -5.01 -21.26
CA ARG A 215 -9.17 -5.15 -20.22
C ARG A 215 -9.88 -3.85 -19.92
N TRP A 216 -9.54 -2.76 -20.62
CA TRP A 216 -10.13 -1.46 -20.38
C TRP A 216 -11.63 -1.47 -20.65
N PRO A 217 -12.49 -1.24 -19.63
CA PRO A 217 -13.92 -1.34 -19.83
C PRO A 217 -14.45 -0.10 -20.57
N LYS A 218 -15.51 -0.29 -21.35
CA LYS A 218 -16.27 0.85 -21.91
C LYS A 218 -16.77 1.71 -20.75
N GLY A 219 -16.49 3.02 -20.80
CA GLY A 219 -16.89 3.96 -19.75
C GLY A 219 -15.86 4.17 -18.62
N ALA A 220 -14.67 3.57 -18.72
CA ALA A 220 -13.63 3.74 -17.68
C ALA A 220 -13.14 5.19 -17.55
N GLN A 221 -13.17 5.99 -18.63
CA GLN A 221 -12.75 7.40 -18.57
C GLN A 221 -13.69 8.22 -17.68
N GLU A 222 -14.99 8.00 -17.82
CA GLU A 222 -16.04 8.59 -17.00
C GLU A 222 -15.94 8.10 -15.56
N LEU A 223 -15.60 6.82 -15.36
CA LEU A 223 -15.38 6.23 -14.05
C LEU A 223 -14.17 6.85 -13.32
N ILE A 224 -13.05 7.02 -14.00
CA ILE A 224 -11.86 7.71 -13.45
C ILE A 224 -12.22 9.13 -13.05
N SER A 225 -12.89 9.87 -13.94
CA SER A 225 -13.30 11.25 -13.68
C SER A 225 -14.20 11.31 -12.45
N ARG A 226 -15.12 10.35 -12.31
CA ARG A 226 -15.98 10.24 -11.13
C ARG A 226 -15.20 9.94 -9.86
N TYR A 227 -14.23 9.02 -9.87
CA TYR A 227 -13.42 8.74 -8.68
C TYR A 227 -12.57 9.92 -8.22
N TRP A 228 -12.09 10.74 -9.15
CA TRP A 228 -11.44 12.01 -8.81
C TRP A 228 -12.43 13.02 -8.21
N ILE A 229 -13.63 13.15 -8.78
CA ILE A 229 -14.69 14.02 -8.24
C ILE A 229 -15.12 13.58 -6.83
N ASP A 230 -15.25 12.28 -6.62
CA ASP A 230 -15.64 11.68 -5.34
C ASP A 230 -14.50 11.68 -4.30
N SER A 231 -13.29 12.15 -4.66
CA SER A 231 -12.10 12.22 -3.80
C SER A 231 -11.51 13.65 -3.72
N PRO A 232 -12.28 14.66 -3.26
CA PRO A 232 -11.86 16.06 -3.29
C PRO A 232 -10.58 16.33 -2.50
N ASP A 233 -10.39 15.67 -1.35
CA ASP A 233 -9.20 15.86 -0.50
C ASP A 233 -7.90 15.53 -1.26
N MET A 234 -7.90 14.49 -2.10
CA MET A 234 -6.73 14.15 -2.91
C MET A 234 -6.46 15.19 -3.99
N VAL A 235 -7.51 15.69 -4.65
CA VAL A 235 -7.40 16.75 -5.65
C VAL A 235 -6.86 18.03 -5.02
N GLU A 236 -7.36 18.41 -3.84
CA GLU A 236 -6.89 19.57 -3.08
C GLU A 236 -5.42 19.42 -2.66
N ASN A 237 -5.03 18.25 -2.15
CA ASN A 237 -3.64 17.98 -1.80
C ASN A 237 -2.71 18.09 -3.02
N ILE A 238 -3.11 17.50 -4.16
CA ILE A 238 -2.33 17.59 -5.40
C ILE A 238 -2.19 19.06 -5.84
N LYS A 239 -3.29 19.82 -5.78
CA LYS A 239 -3.31 21.24 -6.17
C LYS A 239 -2.47 22.10 -5.24
N ALA A 240 -2.52 21.86 -3.94
CA ALA A 240 -1.74 22.61 -2.95
C ALA A 240 -0.23 22.41 -3.11
N ILE A 241 0.20 21.21 -3.47
CA ILE A 241 1.63 20.86 -3.54
C ILE A 241 2.22 21.13 -4.93
N TRP A 242 1.50 20.80 -6.00
CA TRP A 242 2.01 20.83 -7.38
C TRP A 242 1.29 21.81 -8.31
N ASN A 243 0.34 22.59 -7.78
CA ASN A 243 -0.37 23.65 -8.49
C ASN A 243 -1.01 23.18 -9.80
N TRP A 244 -1.67 22.02 -9.74
CA TRP A 244 -2.38 21.40 -10.86
C TRP A 244 -3.47 20.45 -10.34
N SER A 245 -4.42 20.06 -11.19
CA SER A 245 -5.51 19.16 -10.83
C SER A 245 -5.72 18.08 -11.90
N PRO A 246 -5.96 16.82 -11.51
CA PRO A 246 -6.36 15.76 -12.44
C PRO A 246 -7.77 15.96 -13.02
N LEU A 247 -8.53 16.95 -12.53
CA LEU A 247 -9.86 17.32 -13.02
C LEU A 247 -9.86 18.50 -14.00
N GLU A 248 -8.77 19.28 -14.07
CA GLU A 248 -8.68 20.47 -14.91
C GLU A 248 -8.26 20.07 -16.34
N ASP A 249 -9.13 20.38 -17.31
CA ASP A 249 -8.74 20.51 -18.71
C ASP A 249 -8.14 21.92 -18.81
N GLU A 250 -6.84 22.05 -18.99
CA GLU A 250 -6.30 23.37 -19.38
C GLU A 250 -6.77 23.74 -20.79
#